data_AF-A0A535AW45-F1
#
_entry.id   AF-A0A535AW45-F1
#
_cell.length_a   1.000
_cell.length_b   1.000
_cell.length_c   1.000
_cell.angle_alpha   90.00
_cell.angle_beta   90.00
_cell.angle_gamma   90.00
#
_symmetry.space_group_name_H-M   'P 1'
#
loop_
_entity.id
_entity.type
_entity.pdbx_description
1 polymer ?
#
loop_
_entity_poly.entity_id
_entity_poly.type
_entity_poly.pdbx_seq_one_letter_code
_entity_poly.pdbx_strand_id
1 'polypeptide(L)'
;MSQLSLILELSGNPIAVLENVTEAQDIAVQPGAVWEIPEKARAYLLDLLQGGGAGLHVEFAGLLLRTFHDLAEVPRSAFGETKHALSGVALQMELDPLLKKVERKRLIRGAAFRRRNEMALRILEQYTGETFAPYRSRAVWGPVLPQDRSRLVEDETRLVAGGIHSRRTAAGLLDVADPDGEWSRWREEEREMSNAG
;
A
#
# COMPACT_ATOMS: atom_id res chain seq x y z
N MET A 1 -18.42 -13.38 -16.59
CA MET A 1 -17.37 -13.97 -17.47
C MET A 1 -16.44 -12.84 -17.89
N SER A 2 -15.13 -12.95 -17.68
CA SER A 2 -14.19 -11.92 -18.15
C SER A 2 -13.88 -12.12 -19.64
N GLN A 3 -13.42 -11.06 -20.32
CA GLN A 3 -13.01 -11.15 -21.74
C GLN A 3 -11.91 -12.20 -21.96
N LEU A 4 -11.01 -12.40 -20.98
CA LEU A 4 -10.01 -13.46 -21.01
C LEU A 4 -10.63 -14.86 -21.03
N SER A 5 -11.70 -15.08 -20.27
CA SER A 5 -12.42 -16.37 -20.26
C SER A 5 -13.01 -16.69 -21.63
N LEU A 6 -13.59 -15.69 -22.29
CA LEU A 6 -14.16 -15.84 -23.64
C LEU A 6 -13.07 -16.13 -24.68
N ILE A 7 -11.92 -15.46 -24.56
CA ILE A 7 -10.77 -15.69 -25.46
C ILE A 7 -10.19 -17.09 -25.27
N LEU A 8 -10.09 -17.57 -24.03
CA LEU A 8 -9.64 -18.93 -23.74
C LEU A 8 -10.62 -19.99 -24.27
N GLU A 9 -11.93 -19.71 -24.20
CA GLU A 9 -12.96 -20.59 -24.75
C GLU A 9 -12.92 -20.67 -26.28
N LEU A 10 -12.74 -19.53 -26.96
CA LEU A 10 -12.52 -19.46 -28.41
C LEU A 10 -11.20 -20.12 -28.85
N SER A 11 -10.15 -19.99 -28.05
CA SER A 11 -8.88 -20.70 -28.28
C SER A 11 -9.01 -22.21 -28.12
N GLY A 12 -9.83 -22.65 -27.16
CA GLY A 12 -10.05 -24.07 -26.87
C GLY A 12 -10.93 -24.77 -27.91
N ASN A 13 -11.78 -24.00 -28.60
CA ASN A 13 -12.74 -24.50 -29.60
C ASN A 13 -12.61 -23.71 -30.92
N PRO A 14 -11.54 -23.92 -31.71
CA PRO A 14 -11.33 -23.20 -32.96
C PRO A 14 -12.41 -23.56 -33.99
N ILE A 15 -12.80 -22.57 -34.80
CA ILE A 15 -13.81 -22.76 -35.85
C ILE A 15 -13.14 -23.44 -37.04
N ALA A 16 -13.65 -24.61 -37.41
CA ALA A 16 -13.25 -25.31 -38.63
C ALA A 16 -14.02 -24.75 -39.83
N VAL A 17 -13.28 -24.37 -40.88
CA VAL A 17 -13.86 -23.91 -42.14
C VAL A 17 -13.54 -24.94 -43.22
N LEU A 18 -14.57 -25.38 -43.92
CA LEU A 18 -14.49 -26.36 -45.00
C LEU A 18 -14.94 -25.70 -46.30
N GLU A 19 -14.05 -25.67 -47.27
CA GLU A 19 -14.33 -25.14 -48.61
C GLU A 19 -14.63 -26.27 -49.59
N ASN A 20 -15.59 -26.04 -50.49
CA ASN A 20 -16.02 -26.98 -51.54
C ASN A 20 -16.62 -28.31 -51.03
N VAL A 21 -17.30 -28.29 -49.89
CA VAL A 21 -18.07 -29.44 -49.37
C VAL A 21 -19.56 -29.22 -49.61
N THR A 22 -20.21 -30.14 -50.32
CA THR A 22 -21.64 -30.04 -50.72
C THR A 22 -22.60 -30.44 -49.61
N GLU A 23 -22.24 -31.41 -48.77
CA GLU A 23 -23.00 -31.83 -47.58
C GLU A 23 -22.01 -32.34 -46.52
N ALA A 24 -22.19 -31.87 -45.28
CA ALA A 24 -21.45 -32.32 -44.12
C ALA A 24 -22.38 -32.31 -42.90
N GLN A 25 -22.62 -33.48 -42.30
CA GLN A 25 -23.34 -33.63 -41.03
C GLN A 25 -22.37 -34.20 -39.98
N ASP A 26 -22.49 -33.76 -38.73
CA ASP A 26 -21.73 -34.23 -37.55
C ASP A 26 -20.19 -34.16 -37.64
N ILE A 27 -19.65 -33.03 -38.09
CA ILE A 27 -18.20 -32.77 -38.01
C ILE A 27 -17.84 -32.35 -36.58
N ALA A 28 -17.39 -33.31 -35.78
CA ALA A 28 -16.86 -33.07 -34.45
C ALA A 28 -15.40 -32.60 -34.53
N VAL A 29 -15.14 -31.39 -34.04
CA VAL A 29 -13.78 -30.86 -33.84
C VAL A 29 -13.31 -31.30 -32.45
N GLN A 30 -12.66 -32.47 -32.37
CA GLN A 30 -12.11 -33.01 -31.12
C GLN A 30 -10.68 -33.54 -31.32
N PRO A 31 -9.84 -33.55 -30.27
CA PRO A 31 -8.49 -34.14 -30.36
C PRO A 31 -8.55 -35.59 -30.85
N GLY A 32 -7.85 -35.89 -31.95
CA GLY A 32 -7.80 -37.23 -32.55
C GLY A 32 -8.92 -37.55 -33.54
N ALA A 33 -9.84 -36.63 -33.81
CA ALA A 33 -10.82 -36.79 -34.89
C ALA A 33 -10.12 -36.73 -36.26
N VAL A 34 -10.42 -37.70 -37.12
CA VAL A 34 -9.93 -37.78 -38.50
C VAL A 34 -11.06 -37.39 -39.44
N TRP A 35 -10.81 -36.47 -40.38
CA TRP A 35 -11.78 -36.05 -41.37
C TRP A 35 -11.40 -36.59 -42.74
N GLU A 36 -12.37 -37.20 -43.43
CA GLU A 36 -12.24 -37.55 -44.83
C GLU A 36 -12.82 -36.41 -45.68
N ILE A 37 -11.94 -35.73 -46.43
CA ILE A 37 -12.32 -34.62 -47.30
C ILE A 37 -12.07 -34.98 -48.77
N PRO A 38 -12.95 -34.58 -49.72
CA PRO A 38 -12.75 -34.80 -51.14
C PRO A 38 -11.44 -34.19 -51.66
N GLU A 39 -10.86 -34.74 -52.73
CA GLU A 39 -9.58 -34.26 -53.31
C GLU A 39 -9.56 -32.77 -53.68
N LYS A 40 -10.72 -32.16 -53.98
CA LYS A 40 -10.85 -30.74 -54.32
C LYS A 40 -11.31 -29.85 -53.15
N ALA A 41 -11.53 -30.43 -51.98
CA ALA A 41 -11.96 -29.71 -50.78
C ALA A 41 -10.74 -29.27 -49.95
N ARG A 42 -10.90 -28.20 -49.18
CA ARG A 42 -9.88 -27.70 -48.25
C ARG A 42 -10.49 -27.55 -46.87
N ALA A 43 -9.70 -27.88 -45.86
CA ALA A 43 -10.04 -27.68 -44.47
C ALA A 43 -8.96 -26.80 -43.81
N TYR A 44 -9.38 -25.76 -43.10
CA TYR A 44 -8.47 -24.95 -42.30
C TYR A 44 -9.17 -24.52 -41.01
N LEU A 45 -8.37 -24.28 -39.99
CA LEU A 45 -8.84 -23.70 -38.74
C LEU A 45 -8.73 -22.19 -38.83
N LEU A 46 -9.82 -21.50 -38.50
CA LEU A 46 -9.82 -20.06 -38.37
C LEU A 46 -9.12 -19.70 -37.06
N ASP A 47 -7.89 -19.22 -37.15
CA ASP A 47 -7.16 -18.68 -36.00
C ASP A 47 -7.63 -17.24 -35.74
N LEU A 48 -8.66 -17.13 -34.89
CA LEU A 48 -9.23 -15.86 -34.44
C LEU A 48 -8.28 -15.06 -33.54
N LEU A 49 -7.14 -15.63 -33.15
CA LEU A 49 -6.18 -15.03 -32.22
C LEU A 49 -4.87 -14.60 -32.91
N GLN A 50 -4.78 -14.66 -34.25
CA GLN A 50 -3.68 -14.10 -35.03
C GLN A 50 -3.56 -12.59 -34.77
N GLY A 51 -2.68 -12.24 -33.84
CA GLY A 51 -2.51 -10.86 -33.37
C GLY A 51 -2.16 -10.73 -31.89
N GLY A 52 -2.23 -11.81 -31.10
CA GLY A 52 -1.74 -11.83 -29.73
C GLY A 52 -2.75 -12.29 -28.68
N GLY A 53 -3.94 -12.76 -29.10
CA GLY A 53 -4.96 -13.42 -28.28
C GLY A 53 -5.04 -12.96 -26.82
N ALA A 54 -4.94 -13.91 -25.89
CA ALA A 54 -4.93 -13.62 -24.45
C ALA A 54 -3.71 -12.81 -23.99
N GLY A 55 -2.57 -12.92 -24.70
CA GLY A 55 -1.33 -12.22 -24.38
C GLY A 55 -1.49 -10.70 -24.38
N LEU A 56 -2.17 -10.13 -25.38
CA LEU A 56 -2.46 -8.69 -25.43
C LEU A 56 -3.26 -8.20 -24.22
N HIS A 57 -4.22 -8.99 -23.76
CA HIS A 57 -5.02 -8.64 -22.60
C HIS A 57 -4.23 -8.73 -21.29
N VAL A 58 -3.31 -9.70 -21.19
CA VAL A 58 -2.38 -9.80 -20.06
C VAL A 58 -1.42 -8.60 -20.06
N GLU A 59 -0.86 -8.23 -21.21
CA GLU A 59 0.00 -7.06 -21.36
C GLU A 59 -0.73 -5.77 -21.00
N PHE A 60 -1.97 -5.61 -21.47
CA PHE A 60 -2.82 -4.47 -21.13
C PHE A 60 -3.14 -4.39 -19.64
N ALA A 61 -3.49 -5.52 -19.01
CA ALA A 61 -3.70 -5.59 -17.56
C ALA A 61 -2.42 -5.22 -16.79
N GLY A 62 -1.26 -5.69 -17.25
CA GLY A 62 0.04 -5.34 -16.69
C GLY A 62 0.41 -3.86 -16.88
N LEU A 63 -0.01 -3.23 -17.97
CA LEU A 63 0.11 -1.78 -18.16
C LEU A 63 -0.79 -1.03 -17.17
N LEU A 64 -2.06 -1.39 -17.09
CA LEU A 64 -3.01 -0.77 -16.16
C LEU A 64 -2.53 -0.85 -14.71
N LEU A 65 -2.02 -2.01 -14.28
CA LEU A 65 -1.51 -2.19 -12.92
C LEU A 65 -0.31 -1.27 -12.64
N ARG A 66 0.59 -1.08 -13.62
CA ARG A 66 1.70 -0.12 -13.52
C ARG A 66 1.21 1.32 -13.43
N THR A 67 0.26 1.71 -14.27
CA THR A 67 -0.31 3.07 -14.24
C THR A 67 -1.03 3.33 -12.92
N PHE A 68 -1.73 2.33 -12.37
CA PHE A 68 -2.35 2.45 -11.06
C PHE A 68 -1.34 2.62 -9.94
N HIS A 69 -0.22 1.90 -9.97
CA HIS A 69 0.87 2.11 -9.00
C HIS A 69 1.35 3.58 -9.01
N ASP A 70 1.59 4.12 -10.21
CA ASP A 70 2.15 5.47 -10.35
C ASP A 70 1.15 6.56 -9.95
N LEU A 71 -0.15 6.36 -10.22
CA LEU A 71 -1.21 7.33 -9.87
C LEU A 71 -1.68 7.23 -8.41
N ALA A 72 -1.75 6.02 -7.86
CA ALA A 72 -2.38 5.80 -6.56
C ALA A 72 -1.45 6.12 -5.38
N GLU A 73 -0.15 6.35 -5.64
CA GLU A 73 0.89 6.62 -4.64
C GLU A 73 0.89 5.58 -3.53
N VAL A 74 0.78 4.31 -3.93
CA VAL A 74 0.77 3.15 -3.05
C VAL A 74 1.89 2.21 -3.47
N PRO A 75 2.56 1.58 -2.50
CA PRO A 75 3.65 0.66 -2.78
C PRO A 75 3.13 -0.55 -3.57
N ARG A 76 4.00 -1.14 -4.40
CA ARG A 76 3.66 -2.34 -5.20
C ARG A 76 3.26 -3.53 -4.33
N SER A 77 3.90 -3.66 -3.17
CA SER A 77 3.55 -4.66 -2.15
C SER A 77 2.09 -4.62 -1.71
N ALA A 78 1.43 -3.46 -1.74
CA ALA A 78 0.00 -3.35 -1.40
C ALA A 78 -0.92 -4.06 -2.40
N PHE A 79 -0.46 -4.33 -3.62
CA PHE A 79 -1.18 -5.08 -4.66
C PHE A 79 -0.76 -6.55 -4.76
N GLY A 80 -0.01 -7.05 -3.78
CA GLY A 80 0.45 -8.45 -3.75
C GLY A 80 1.75 -8.72 -4.50
N GLU A 81 2.41 -7.71 -5.07
CA GLU A 81 3.80 -7.86 -5.55
C GLU A 81 4.72 -8.05 -4.34
N THR A 82 4.94 -9.31 -3.96
CA THR A 82 5.81 -9.64 -2.83
C THR A 82 7.23 -9.76 -3.32
N LYS A 83 8.06 -8.73 -3.12
CA LYS A 83 9.51 -8.86 -3.24
C LYS A 83 10.03 -9.51 -1.96
N HIS A 84 10.31 -10.81 -2.02
CA HIS A 84 10.99 -11.49 -0.93
C HIS A 84 12.36 -10.84 -0.67
N ALA A 85 12.66 -10.54 0.60
CA ALA A 85 13.95 -10.03 1.08
C ALA A 85 14.37 -8.60 0.66
N LEU A 86 13.48 -7.61 0.78
CA LEU A 86 13.91 -6.21 0.77
C LEU A 86 14.67 -5.88 2.07
N SER A 87 15.84 -5.26 1.95
CA SER A 87 16.51 -4.64 3.10
C SER A 87 15.63 -3.54 3.68
N GLY A 88 15.79 -3.20 4.97
CA GLY A 88 14.97 -2.16 5.62
C GLY A 88 14.98 -0.82 4.87
N VAL A 89 16.09 -0.48 4.21
CA VAL A 89 16.20 0.70 3.35
C VAL A 89 15.38 0.56 2.07
N ALA A 90 15.40 -0.61 1.42
CA ALA A 90 14.63 -0.85 0.21
C ALA A 90 13.11 -0.85 0.48
N LEU A 91 12.69 -1.35 1.64
CA LEU A 91 11.31 -1.23 2.11
C LEU A 91 10.93 0.24 2.35
N GLN A 92 11.81 1.02 2.97
CA GLN A 92 11.56 2.44 3.22
C GLN A 92 11.44 3.24 1.91
N MET A 93 12.27 2.95 0.91
CA MET A 93 12.18 3.55 -0.43
C MET A 93 10.86 3.19 -1.13
N GLU A 94 10.40 1.94 -1.01
CA GLU A 94 9.12 1.52 -1.59
C GLU A 94 7.92 2.24 -0.95
N LEU A 95 8.01 2.54 0.35
CA LEU A 95 6.95 3.19 1.11
C LEU A 95 6.97 4.73 1.01
N ASP A 96 7.97 5.34 0.35
CA ASP A 96 8.09 6.80 0.26
C ASP A 96 6.84 7.49 -0.34
N PRO A 97 6.21 6.98 -1.42
CA PRO A 97 4.98 7.60 -1.95
C PRO A 97 3.84 7.68 -0.92
N LEU A 98 3.70 6.63 -0.10
CA LEU A 98 2.71 6.60 0.98
C LEU A 98 3.02 7.64 2.06
N LEU A 99 4.30 7.77 2.44
CA LEU A 99 4.76 8.76 3.41
C LEU A 99 4.47 10.19 2.92
N LYS A 100 4.77 10.50 1.66
CA LYS A 100 4.47 11.80 1.04
C LYS A 100 2.97 12.10 1.00
N LYS A 101 2.16 11.09 0.69
CA LYS A 101 0.70 11.21 0.72
C LYS A 101 0.18 11.52 2.13
N VAL A 102 0.72 10.86 3.14
CA VAL A 102 0.37 11.11 4.55
C VAL A 102 0.81 12.51 4.98
N GLU A 103 2.01 12.95 4.61
CA GLU A 103 2.51 14.30 4.90
C GLU A 103 1.56 15.38 4.36
N ARG A 104 1.18 15.30 3.08
CA ARG A 104 0.21 16.24 2.47
C ARG A 104 -1.14 16.20 3.18
N LYS A 105 -1.64 15.01 3.54
CA LYS A 105 -2.89 14.89 4.32
C LYS A 105 -2.77 15.53 5.70
N ARG A 106 -1.66 15.34 6.41
CA ARG A 106 -1.42 15.94 7.73
C ARG A 106 -1.36 17.45 7.67
N LEU A 107 -0.77 18.03 6.61
CA LEU A 107 -0.76 19.48 6.40
C LEU A 107 -2.18 20.04 6.24
N ILE A 108 -2.98 19.47 5.34
CA ILE A 108 -4.36 19.91 5.08
C ILE A 108 -5.24 19.71 6.32
N ARG A 109 -5.16 18.53 6.96
CA ARG A 109 -5.94 18.20 8.15
C ARG A 109 -5.50 19.00 9.38
N GLY A 110 -4.20 19.28 9.51
CA GLY A 110 -3.65 20.10 10.59
C GLY A 110 -4.19 21.53 10.57
N ALA A 111 -4.31 22.14 9.38
CA ALA A 111 -4.97 23.43 9.24
C ALA A 111 -6.45 23.37 9.66
N ALA A 112 -7.18 22.34 9.21
CA ALA A 112 -8.58 22.16 9.57
C ALA A 112 -8.79 21.94 11.09
N PHE A 113 -7.93 21.15 11.73
CA PHE A 113 -8.00 20.88 13.17
C PHE A 113 -7.68 22.11 14.00
N ARG A 114 -6.67 22.90 13.62
CA ARG A 114 -6.41 24.19 14.30
C ARG A 114 -7.62 25.11 14.22
N ARG A 115 -8.21 25.25 13.04
CA ARG A 115 -9.40 26.09 12.85
C ARG A 115 -10.59 25.60 13.67
N ARG A 116 -10.82 24.29 13.72
CA ARG A 116 -11.87 23.68 14.55
C ARG A 116 -11.63 23.97 16.04
N ASN A 117 -10.40 23.83 16.52
CA ASN A 117 -10.06 24.07 17.92
C ASN A 117 -10.22 25.55 18.30
N GLU A 118 -9.82 26.47 17.43
CA GLU A 118 -10.08 27.91 17.63
C GLU A 118 -11.57 28.20 17.78
N MET A 119 -12.42 27.61 16.94
CA MET A 119 -13.87 27.80 17.02
C MET A 119 -14.44 27.23 18.32
N ALA A 120 -14.00 26.04 18.73
CA ALA A 120 -14.42 25.43 19.99
C ALA A 120 -14.02 26.28 21.21
N LEU A 121 -12.78 26.79 21.22
CA LEU A 121 -12.28 27.64 22.31
C LEU A 121 -13.02 28.98 22.37
N ARG A 122 -13.29 29.62 21.22
CA ARG A 122 -14.10 30.85 21.17
C ARG A 122 -15.50 30.66 21.75
N ILE A 123 -16.13 29.54 21.44
CA ILE A 123 -17.44 29.19 22.01
C ILE A 123 -17.30 29.03 23.52
N LEU A 124 -16.26 28.33 23.99
CA LEU A 124 -16.02 28.15 25.42
C LEU A 124 -15.87 29.49 26.15
N GLU A 125 -15.08 30.43 25.61
CA GLU A 125 -14.90 31.77 26.18
C GLU A 125 -16.23 32.53 26.32
N GLN A 126 -17.15 32.39 25.35
CA GLN A 126 -18.47 33.02 25.42
C GLN A 126 -19.34 32.47 26.57
N TYR A 127 -19.20 31.20 26.91
CA TYR A 127 -20.00 30.55 27.96
C TYR A 127 -19.35 30.64 29.35
N THR A 128 -18.02 30.64 29.45
CA THR A 128 -17.31 30.66 30.74
C THR A 128 -16.89 32.07 31.17
N GLY A 129 -16.75 33.01 30.24
CA GLY A 129 -16.22 34.35 30.51
C GLY A 129 -14.70 34.39 30.75
N GLU A 130 -14.01 33.24 30.67
CA GLU A 130 -12.56 33.15 30.72
C GLU A 130 -11.94 33.43 29.35
N THR A 131 -10.73 33.99 29.31
CA THR A 131 -10.00 34.26 28.06
C THR A 131 -8.86 33.26 27.89
N PHE A 132 -8.84 32.53 26.78
CA PHE A 132 -7.83 31.53 26.41
C PHE A 132 -6.94 31.97 25.24
N ALA A 133 -7.18 33.15 24.67
CA ALA A 133 -6.34 33.71 23.61
C ALA A 133 -4.94 34.13 24.11
N PRO A 134 -3.87 33.96 23.29
CA PRO A 134 -3.87 33.43 21.93
C PRO A 134 -3.95 31.90 21.87
N TYR A 135 -4.83 31.36 21.02
CA TYR A 135 -4.99 29.91 20.89
C TYR A 135 -3.75 29.27 20.25
N ARG A 136 -3.07 28.42 20.99
CA ARG A 136 -1.97 27.59 20.49
C ARG A 136 -2.43 26.14 20.47
N SER A 137 -2.73 25.62 19.28
CA SER A 137 -3.09 24.21 19.10
C SER A 137 -2.15 23.53 18.12
N ARG A 138 -1.75 22.30 18.47
CA ARG A 138 -0.91 21.43 17.65
C ARG A 138 -1.62 20.09 17.50
N ALA A 139 -1.70 19.60 16.26
CA ALA A 139 -2.14 18.22 16.00
C ALA A 139 -0.96 17.28 16.26
N VAL A 140 -1.14 16.31 17.14
CA VAL A 140 -0.18 15.22 17.38
C VAL A 140 -0.57 14.04 16.48
N TRP A 141 0.40 13.54 15.71
CA TRP A 141 0.19 12.43 14.78
C TRP A 141 1.13 11.29 15.14
N GLY A 142 0.60 10.09 15.37
CA GLY A 142 1.42 8.91 15.63
C GLY A 142 2.28 8.48 14.43
N PRO A 143 3.12 7.44 14.58
CA PRO A 143 3.94 6.92 13.49
C PRO A 143 3.09 6.37 12.35
N VAL A 144 3.55 6.56 11.10
CA VAL A 144 2.83 6.12 9.89
C VAL A 144 3.12 4.65 9.56
N LEU A 145 4.37 4.25 9.72
CA LEU A 145 4.82 2.89 9.49
C LEU A 145 4.97 2.16 10.83
N PRO A 146 4.79 0.83 10.86
CA PRO A 146 5.18 0.03 12.00
C PRO A 146 6.68 0.24 12.23
N GLN A 147 7.03 0.97 13.28
CA GLN A 147 8.41 1.08 13.71
C GLN A 147 8.76 -0.17 14.50
N ASP A 148 9.92 -0.75 14.22
CA ASP A 148 10.54 -1.70 15.14
C ASP A 148 11.00 -0.93 16.38
N ARG A 149 10.05 -0.71 17.29
CA ARG A 149 10.27 0.01 18.55
C ARG A 149 11.37 -0.65 19.38
N SER A 150 11.51 -1.98 19.30
CA SER A 150 12.55 -2.71 20.01
C SER A 150 13.94 -2.27 19.56
N ARG A 151 14.18 -2.20 18.25
CA ARG A 151 15.47 -1.74 17.71
C ARG A 151 15.75 -0.27 18.03
N LEU A 152 14.73 0.60 17.96
CA LEU A 152 14.87 2.01 18.33
C LEU A 152 15.24 2.18 19.81
N VAL A 153 14.61 1.40 20.70
CA VAL A 153 14.92 1.38 22.13
C VAL A 153 16.34 0.87 22.40
N GLU A 154 16.78 -0.19 21.70
CA GLU A 154 18.14 -0.70 21.83
C GLU A 154 19.19 0.35 21.42
N ASP A 155 18.97 1.02 20.29
CA ASP A 155 19.90 2.04 19.78
C ASP A 155 19.95 3.25 20.74
N GLU A 156 18.80 3.76 21.19
CA GLU A 156 18.75 4.85 22.15
C GLU A 156 19.37 4.47 23.50
N THR A 157 19.19 3.23 23.96
CA THR A 157 19.83 2.75 25.19
C THR A 157 21.36 2.78 25.06
N ARG A 158 21.90 2.36 23.92
CA ARG A 158 23.36 2.43 23.65
C ARG A 158 23.85 3.88 23.58
N LEU A 159 23.10 4.78 22.94
CA LEU A 159 23.46 6.19 22.80
C LEU A 159 23.43 6.95 24.13
N VAL A 160 22.45 6.65 24.99
CA VAL A 160 22.37 7.19 26.36
C VAL A 160 23.50 6.63 27.22
N ALA A 161 23.79 5.33 27.15
CA ALA A 161 24.90 4.73 27.87
C ALA A 161 26.27 5.29 27.45
N GLY A 162 26.43 5.62 26.16
CA GLY A 162 27.61 6.29 25.62
C GLY A 162 27.70 7.79 25.92
N GLY A 163 26.70 8.38 26.60
CA GLY A 163 26.66 9.81 26.92
C GLY A 163 26.43 10.73 25.70
N ILE A 164 26.06 10.16 24.55
CA ILE A 164 25.82 10.90 23.31
C ILE A 164 24.44 11.57 23.36
N HIS A 165 23.43 10.85 23.86
CA HIS A 165 22.07 11.36 24.04
C HIS A 165 21.73 11.53 25.52
N SER A 166 20.99 12.59 25.83
CA SER A 166 20.36 12.72 27.15
C SER A 166 19.13 11.82 27.23
N ARG A 167 18.81 11.34 28.44
CA ARG A 167 17.59 10.54 28.69
C ARG A 167 16.30 11.29 28.30
N ARG A 168 16.29 12.63 28.41
CA ARG A 168 15.16 13.46 27.96
C ARG A 168 15.02 13.47 26.45
N THR A 169 16.14 13.58 25.74
CA THR A 169 16.18 13.51 24.28
C THR A 169 15.68 12.15 23.80
N ALA A 170 16.15 11.06 24.43
CA ALA A 170 15.69 9.71 24.12
C ALA A 170 14.18 9.53 24.38
N ALA A 171 13.66 10.02 25.52
CA ALA A 171 12.23 9.97 25.82
C ALA A 171 11.37 10.73 24.78
N GLY A 172 11.84 11.88 24.30
CA GLY A 172 11.18 12.60 23.21
C GLY A 172 11.21 11.86 21.87
N LEU A 173 12.31 11.18 21.54
CA LEU A 173 12.44 10.37 20.33
C LEU A 173 11.59 9.08 20.36
N LEU A 174 11.37 8.53 21.56
CA LEU A 174 10.48 7.38 21.78
C LEU A 174 8.99 7.75 21.84
N ASP A 175 8.64 9.01 21.55
CA ASP A 175 7.26 9.53 21.52
C ASP A 175 6.53 9.40 22.88
N VAL A 176 7.27 9.59 23.98
CA VAL A 176 6.68 9.68 25.33
C VAL A 176 5.84 10.96 25.41
N ALA A 177 4.59 10.83 25.86
CA ALA A 177 3.60 11.91 25.85
C ALA A 177 4.02 13.17 26.65
N ASP A 178 4.76 12.98 27.75
CA ASP A 178 5.34 14.05 28.57
C ASP A 178 6.75 13.67 29.04
N PRO A 179 7.80 14.01 28.26
CA PRO A 179 9.18 13.67 28.59
C PRO A 179 9.70 14.32 29.89
N ASP A 180 9.24 15.53 30.21
CA ASP A 180 9.70 16.26 31.40
C ASP A 180 9.00 15.75 32.68
N GLY A 181 7.72 15.41 32.58
CA GLY A 181 6.99 14.72 33.66
C GLY A 181 7.57 13.33 33.94
N GLU A 182 7.87 12.55 32.89
CA GLU A 182 8.50 11.24 33.03
C GLU A 182 9.87 11.31 33.70
N TRP A 183 10.69 12.29 33.31
CA TRP A 183 11.98 12.53 33.95
C TRP A 183 11.85 12.87 35.44
N SER A 184 10.81 13.61 35.81
CA SER A 184 10.57 14.00 37.20
C SER A 184 10.18 12.79 38.04
N ARG A 185 9.27 11.94 37.54
CA ARG A 185 8.92 10.65 38.18
C ARG A 185 10.12 9.74 38.35
N TRP A 186 10.94 9.60 37.31
CA TRP A 186 12.16 8.78 37.39
C TRP A 186 13.15 9.28 38.46
N ARG A 187 13.33 10.61 38.60
CA ARG A 187 14.17 11.16 39.67
C ARG A 187 13.61 10.94 41.06
N GLU A 188 12.29 10.89 41.21
CA GLU A 188 11.64 10.54 42.47
C GLU A 188 11.89 9.06 42.81
N GLU A 189 11.70 8.16 41.84
CA GLU A 189 12.01 6.73 41.99
C GLU A 189 13.49 6.49 42.34
N GLU A 190 14.43 7.17 41.68
CA GLU A 190 15.86 7.04 41.97
C GLU A 190 16.20 7.52 43.40
N ARG A 191 15.57 8.60 43.86
CA ARG A 191 15.75 9.10 45.23
C ARG A 191 15.17 8.13 46.26
N GLU A 192 14.02 7.53 45.99
CA GLU A 192 13.41 6.52 46.85
C GLU A 192 14.28 5.27 46.93
N MET A 193 14.80 4.80 45.79
CA MET A 193 15.70 3.65 45.71
C MET A 193 17.05 3.91 46.39
N SER A 194 17.59 5.13 46.29
CA SER A 194 18.84 5.52 46.97
C SER A 194 18.66 5.72 48.47
N ASN A 195 17.45 6.02 48.95
CA ASN A 195 17.15 6.15 50.38
C ASN A 195 16.76 4.81 51.03
N ALA A 196 16.44 3.79 50.23
CA ALA A 196 16.06 2.45 50.68
C ALA A 196 17.24 1.45 50.74
N GLY A 197 18.44 1.85 50.29
CA GLY A 197 19.70 1.08 50.39
C GLY A 197 20.66 1.68 51.40
#